data_AF-A0A2N6LYH1-F1
#
_entry.id   AF-A0A2N6LYH1-F1
#
_cell.length_a   1.000
_cell.length_b   1.000
_cell.length_c   1.000
_cell.angle_alpha   90.00
_cell.angle_beta   90.00
_cell.angle_gamma   90.00
#
_symmetry.space_group_name_H-M   'P 1'
#
loop_
_entity.id
_entity.type
_entity.pdbx_description
1 polymer ?
#
loop_
_entity_poly.entity_id
_entity_poly.type
_entity_poly.pdbx_seq_one_letter_code
_entity_poly.pdbx_strand_id
1 'polypeptide(L)'
;PIMDGYEATREIKRREQSSWGDRENHLPSHTKIIALTAYAFEEQRQVMIAAGCDDFISKPFSEEEIFAQLTKHLGVRYIYFEPGIVNQNKDVKSRSLTAEDLAKMPDAWIQKLHTAAKECNDESILQLLAQIPTQFPNLIQVLRQLTYNFRFDEIIKVTDLLVRQKVEQPLHLLQKLQDVERHEVKVERLFYEQYYY
;
A
#
# COMPACT_ATOMS: atom_id res chain seq x y z
N PRO A 1 -3.92 11.78 -13.67
CA PRO A 1 -4.30 12.79 -12.65
C PRO A 1 -5.21 13.86 -13.25
N ILE A 2 -6.16 14.40 -12.47
CA ILE A 2 -7.15 15.40 -12.94
C ILE A 2 -6.65 16.85 -12.75
N MET A 3 -5.85 17.10 -11.71
CA MET A 3 -5.29 18.40 -11.33
C MET A 3 -3.81 18.21 -11.00
N ASP A 4 -2.97 19.20 -11.34
CA ASP A 4 -1.55 19.17 -10.98
C ASP A 4 -1.29 19.75 -9.58
N GLY A 5 -0.08 19.50 -9.04
CA GLY A 5 0.28 19.96 -7.69
C GLY A 5 0.32 21.48 -7.53
N TYR A 6 0.63 22.23 -8.60
CA TYR A 6 0.66 23.69 -8.55
C TYR A 6 -0.74 24.29 -8.52
N GLU A 7 -1.66 23.72 -9.30
CA GLU A 7 -3.07 24.08 -9.31
C GLU A 7 -3.72 23.77 -7.96
N ALA A 8 -3.44 22.60 -7.39
CA ALA A 8 -3.88 22.26 -6.03
C ALA A 8 -3.36 23.25 -4.99
N THR A 9 -2.08 23.63 -5.07
CA THR A 9 -1.45 24.61 -4.17
C THR A 9 -2.16 25.97 -4.25
N ARG A 10 -2.39 26.48 -5.47
CA ARG A 10 -3.08 27.76 -5.68
C ARG A 10 -4.50 27.73 -5.10
N GLU A 11 -5.22 26.64 -5.31
CA GLU A 11 -6.59 26.51 -4.81
C GLU A 11 -6.66 26.43 -3.28
N ILE A 12 -5.72 25.73 -2.62
CA ILE A 12 -5.61 25.72 -1.16
C ILE A 12 -5.39 27.14 -0.65
N LYS A 13 -4.35 27.84 -1.13
CA LYS A 13 -4.04 29.20 -0.67
C LYS A 13 -5.19 30.18 -0.91
N ARG A 14 -5.91 30.07 -2.03
CA ARG A 14 -7.10 30.88 -2.34
C ARG A 14 -8.23 30.69 -1.31
N ARG A 15 -8.50 29.44 -0.91
CA ARG A 15 -9.53 29.11 0.09
C ARG A 15 -9.16 29.63 1.48
N GLU A 16 -7.88 29.56 1.84
CA GLU A 16 -7.39 30.07 3.13
C GLU A 16 -7.51 31.59 3.24
N GLN A 17 -7.17 32.32 2.17
CA GLN A 17 -7.33 33.80 2.13
C GLN A 17 -8.80 34.24 2.32
N SER A 18 -9.73 33.40 1.89
CA SER A 18 -11.18 33.66 2.00
C SER A 18 -11.74 33.39 3.40
N SER A 19 -10.97 32.69 4.25
CA SER A 19 -11.39 32.24 5.60
C SER A 19 -10.87 33.18 6.71
N TRP A 20 -10.69 34.48 6.40
CA TRP A 20 -10.22 35.50 7.34
C TRP A 20 -11.31 35.89 8.35
N GLY A 21 -11.64 34.97 9.25
CA GLY A 21 -12.50 35.12 10.43
C GLY A 21 -12.41 33.79 11.18
N ASP A 22 -11.73 33.68 12.31
CA ASP A 22 -12.00 34.43 13.53
C ASP A 22 -10.72 34.96 14.21
N ARG A 23 -10.76 36.25 14.57
CA ARG A 23 -9.69 36.96 15.27
C ARG A 23 -9.55 36.57 16.75
N GLU A 24 -10.39 35.68 17.26
CA GLU A 24 -10.50 35.36 18.68
C GLU A 24 -9.53 34.27 19.14
N ASN A 25 -9.07 33.40 18.23
CA ASN A 25 -7.98 32.47 18.48
C ASN A 25 -6.75 32.92 17.68
N HIS A 26 -5.75 33.49 18.38
CA HIS A 26 -4.49 33.98 17.83
C HIS A 26 -3.60 32.89 17.20
N LEU A 27 -4.05 32.25 16.12
CA LEU A 27 -3.17 31.51 15.23
C LEU A 27 -3.62 31.67 13.77
N PRO A 28 -3.06 32.64 13.02
CA PRO A 28 -3.19 32.67 11.58
C PRO A 28 -2.32 31.54 10.98
N SER A 29 -2.76 30.30 11.12
CA SER A 29 -2.03 29.15 10.59
C SER A 29 -2.44 28.93 9.14
N HIS A 30 -1.84 29.71 8.23
CA HIS A 30 -1.82 29.35 6.81
C HIS A 30 -1.22 27.94 6.66
N THR A 31 -1.87 27.07 5.90
CA THR A 31 -1.40 25.71 5.66
C THR A 31 -0.05 25.79 4.99
N LYS A 32 0.94 25.11 5.57
CA LYS A 32 2.29 25.00 5.03
C LYS A 32 2.28 24.01 3.87
N ILE A 33 2.75 24.44 2.71
CA ILE A 33 2.80 23.60 1.50
C ILE A 33 4.25 23.42 1.09
N ILE A 34 4.75 22.19 1.14
CA ILE A 34 6.11 21.82 0.73
C ILE A 34 6.02 20.96 -0.55
N ALA A 35 6.61 21.42 -1.64
CA ALA A 35 6.56 20.72 -2.92
C ALA A 35 7.57 19.56 -2.98
N LEU A 36 7.16 18.39 -3.46
CA LEU A 36 8.07 17.27 -3.73
C LEU A 36 8.42 17.23 -5.22
N THR A 37 9.64 17.62 -5.58
CA THR A 37 10.07 17.75 -6.98
C THR A 37 11.04 16.66 -7.42
N ALA A 38 10.96 16.20 -8.67
CA ALA A 38 11.96 15.30 -9.26
C ALA A 38 13.20 16.04 -9.80
N TYR A 39 13.14 17.37 -9.91
CA TYR A 39 14.21 18.22 -10.43
C TYR A 39 14.34 19.49 -9.58
N ALA A 40 15.56 19.82 -9.16
CA ALA A 40 15.84 20.97 -8.29
C ALA A 40 16.53 22.11 -9.06
N PHE A 41 16.06 22.42 -10.27
CA PHE A 41 16.58 23.56 -11.04
C PHE A 41 15.99 24.88 -10.53
N GLU A 42 16.80 25.95 -10.52
CA GLU A 42 16.41 27.27 -10.00
C GLU A 42 15.15 27.85 -10.66
N GLU A 43 14.94 27.58 -11.95
CA GLU A 43 13.72 28.00 -12.67
C GLU A 43 12.45 27.38 -12.09
N GLN A 44 12.52 26.12 -11.63
CA GLN A 44 11.38 25.45 -11.00
C GLN A 44 11.09 26.00 -9.60
N ARG A 45 12.13 26.48 -8.91
CA ARG A 45 11.99 27.14 -7.60
C ARG A 45 11.11 28.39 -7.70
N GLN A 46 11.30 29.19 -8.73
CA GLN A 46 10.46 30.38 -8.96
C GLN A 46 8.99 30.02 -9.20
N VAL A 47 8.74 28.96 -9.98
CA VAL A 47 7.38 28.46 -10.26
C VAL A 47 6.70 27.96 -8.98
N MET A 48 7.43 27.20 -8.13
CA MET A 48 6.91 26.71 -6.85
C MET A 48 6.56 27.85 -5.89
N ILE A 49 7.44 28.85 -5.76
CA ILE A 49 7.19 30.04 -4.94
C ILE A 49 5.98 30.82 -5.48
N ALA A 50 5.91 31.02 -6.80
CA ALA A 50 4.79 31.71 -7.43
C ALA A 50 3.45 30.98 -7.27
N ALA A 51 3.47 29.64 -7.21
CA ALA A 51 2.28 28.84 -6.93
C ALA A 51 1.81 28.95 -5.46
N GLY A 52 2.69 29.43 -4.56
CA GLY A 52 2.41 29.58 -3.14
C GLY A 52 3.01 28.49 -2.25
N CYS A 53 3.98 27.72 -2.74
CA CYS A 53 4.71 26.78 -1.89
C CYS A 53 5.61 27.52 -0.89
N ASP A 54 5.66 27.03 0.34
CA ASP A 54 6.51 27.52 1.42
C ASP A 54 7.95 26.98 1.31
N ASP A 55 8.12 25.78 0.74
CA ASP A 55 9.44 25.17 0.46
C ASP A 55 9.32 24.00 -0.54
N PHE A 56 10.43 23.31 -0.79
CA PHE A 56 10.47 22.09 -1.58
C PHE A 56 11.44 21.04 -1.04
N ILE A 57 11.26 19.79 -1.47
CA ILE A 57 12.18 18.68 -1.24
C ILE A 57 12.39 17.95 -2.58
N SER A 58 13.65 17.68 -2.91
CA SER A 58 13.98 16.91 -4.12
C SER A 58 13.77 15.42 -3.88
N LYS A 59 13.29 14.71 -4.90
CA LYS A 59 13.20 13.25 -4.92
C LYS A 59 14.52 12.65 -5.44
N PRO A 60 14.93 11.47 -4.93
CA PRO A 60 14.40 10.78 -3.76
C PRO A 60 14.74 11.55 -2.46
N PHE A 61 13.90 11.42 -1.44
CA PHE A 61 14.07 12.09 -0.14
C PHE A 61 14.16 11.07 0.99
N SER A 62 14.83 11.46 2.09
CA SER A 62 14.91 10.68 3.34
C SER A 62 13.84 11.10 4.36
N GLU A 63 13.62 10.27 5.37
CA GLU A 63 12.72 10.60 6.49
C GLU A 63 13.23 11.82 7.27
N GLU A 64 14.55 11.93 7.46
CA GLU A 64 15.17 13.06 8.14
C GLU A 64 14.88 14.38 7.42
N GLU A 65 14.89 14.40 6.08
CA GLU A 65 14.56 15.60 5.30
C GLU A 65 13.11 16.05 5.50
N ILE A 66 12.18 15.08 5.56
CA ILE A 66 10.76 15.36 5.83
C ILE A 66 10.60 15.92 7.25
N PHE A 67 11.19 15.27 8.24
CA PHE A 67 11.10 15.73 9.63
C PHE A 67 11.76 17.09 9.86
N ALA A 68 12.86 17.37 9.18
CA ALA A 68 13.51 18.67 9.22
C ALA A 68 12.60 19.77 8.67
N GLN A 69 11.90 19.53 7.56
CA GLN A 69 10.96 20.48 6.98
C GLN A 69 9.74 20.71 7.89
N LEU A 70 9.17 19.65 8.45
CA LEU A 70 8.09 19.76 9.43
C LEU A 70 8.53 20.57 10.67
N THR A 71 9.74 20.33 11.20
CA THR A 71 10.31 21.11 12.31
C THR A 71 10.44 22.58 11.94
N LYS A 72 11.01 22.86 10.76
CA LYS A 72 11.24 24.22 10.24
C LYS A 72 9.93 25.00 10.11
N HIS A 73 8.89 24.38 9.56
CA HIS A 73 7.66 25.08 9.18
C HIS A 73 6.57 25.06 10.25
N LEU A 74 6.57 24.06 11.15
CA LEU A 74 5.54 23.89 12.19
C LEU A 74 6.09 24.05 13.61
N GLY A 75 7.40 24.10 13.82
CA GLY A 75 8.01 24.19 15.15
C GLY A 75 7.78 22.94 16.02
N VAL A 76 7.46 21.81 15.40
CA VAL A 76 7.20 20.55 16.11
C VAL A 76 8.48 20.01 16.74
N ARG A 77 8.33 19.33 17.89
CA ARG A 77 9.42 18.57 18.52
C ARG A 77 9.03 17.10 18.53
N TYR A 78 9.90 16.27 17.97
CA TYR A 78 9.68 14.82 17.95
C TYR A 78 10.09 14.22 19.29
N ILE A 79 9.19 13.40 19.84
CA ILE A 79 9.50 12.51 20.95
C ILE A 79 9.79 11.16 20.30
N TYR A 80 11.07 10.87 20.11
CA TYR A 80 11.49 9.58 19.60
C TYR A 80 11.27 8.53 20.68
N PHE A 81 10.37 7.59 20.42
CA PHE A 81 10.23 6.42 21.24
C PHE A 81 11.34 5.45 20.85
N GLU A 82 12.37 5.33 21.68
CA GLU A 82 13.31 4.22 21.57
C GLU A 82 12.61 2.96 22.12
N PRO A 83 12.33 1.93 21.29
CA PRO A 83 11.80 0.67 21.75
C PRO A 83 12.92 -0.13 22.43
N GLY A 84 13.40 0.36 23.57
CA GLY A 84 14.42 -0.24 24.42
C GLY A 84 14.02 -0.32 25.90
N ILE A 85 12.96 0.38 26.32
CA ILE A 85 12.47 0.38 27.72
C ILE A 85 10.95 0.24 27.75
N VAL A 86 10.41 -0.76 27.05
CA VAL A 86 9.10 -1.32 27.39
C VAL A 86 9.32 -2.70 27.98
N ASN A 87 8.74 -2.86 29.15
CA ASN A 87 8.83 -4.00 30.04
C ASN A 87 8.81 -5.35 29.31
N GLN A 88 9.68 -6.25 29.79
CA GLN A 88 10.00 -7.55 29.23
C GLN A 88 8.84 -8.56 29.29
N ASN A 89 7.80 -8.41 28.47
CA ASN A 89 7.01 -9.56 28.03
C ASN A 89 7.65 -10.14 26.76
N LYS A 90 8.79 -10.79 26.98
CA LYS A 90 9.68 -11.48 26.03
C LYS A 90 9.05 -12.67 25.28
N ASP A 91 7.73 -12.83 25.28
CA ASP A 91 7.07 -13.95 24.60
C ASP A 91 6.28 -13.59 23.33
N VAL A 92 6.03 -12.30 23.06
CA VAL A 92 5.52 -11.92 21.73
C VAL A 92 6.71 -11.73 20.81
N LYS A 93 7.35 -12.85 20.45
CA LYS A 93 8.19 -12.89 19.24
C LYS A 93 7.40 -12.20 18.15
N SER A 94 8.02 -11.21 17.50
CA SER A 94 7.58 -10.61 16.25
C SER A 94 7.34 -11.73 15.23
N ARG A 95 6.17 -12.36 15.27
CA ARG A 95 5.77 -13.43 14.35
C ARG A 95 5.46 -12.75 13.03
N SER A 96 6.35 -12.91 12.06
CA SER A 96 6.11 -12.44 10.71
C SER A 96 4.87 -13.13 10.14
N LEU A 97 4.09 -12.36 9.38
CA LEU A 97 2.97 -12.92 8.63
C LEU A 97 3.49 -13.96 7.63
N THR A 98 2.91 -15.15 7.62
CA THR A 98 3.32 -16.24 6.72
C THR A 98 2.20 -16.60 5.76
N ALA A 99 2.56 -17.18 4.62
CA ALA A 99 1.58 -17.65 3.62
C ALA A 99 0.66 -18.75 4.19
N GLU A 100 1.17 -19.58 5.09
CA GLU A 100 0.39 -20.63 5.76
C GLU A 100 -0.71 -20.05 6.67
N ASP A 101 -0.43 -18.92 7.32
CA ASP A 101 -1.42 -18.24 8.15
C ASP A 101 -2.58 -17.69 7.33
N LEU A 102 -2.30 -17.16 6.14
CA LEU A 102 -3.31 -16.64 5.22
C LEU A 102 -4.01 -17.72 4.39
N ALA A 103 -3.37 -18.85 4.11
CA ALA A 103 -3.94 -19.96 3.33
C ALA A 103 -5.18 -20.60 3.99
N LYS A 104 -5.42 -20.32 5.28
CA LYS A 104 -6.61 -20.73 6.03
C LYS A 104 -7.86 -19.89 5.70
N MET A 105 -7.67 -18.75 5.03
CA MET A 105 -8.74 -17.83 4.66
C MET A 105 -9.23 -18.09 3.23
N PRO A 106 -10.50 -17.74 2.89
CA PRO A 106 -11.01 -17.88 1.53
C PRO A 106 -10.23 -17.01 0.53
N ASP A 107 -10.09 -17.48 -0.71
CA ASP A 107 -9.34 -16.79 -1.76
C ASP A 107 -9.88 -15.40 -2.09
N ALA A 108 -11.21 -15.28 -2.15
CA ALA A 108 -11.86 -14.00 -2.33
C ALA A 108 -11.54 -13.00 -1.20
N TRP A 109 -11.32 -13.50 0.02
CA TRP A 109 -10.91 -12.67 1.16
C TRP A 109 -9.44 -12.26 1.06
N ILE A 110 -8.55 -13.18 0.67
CA ILE A 110 -7.12 -12.89 0.46
C ILE A 110 -6.93 -11.84 -0.65
N GLN A 111 -7.71 -11.92 -1.73
CA GLN A 111 -7.69 -10.93 -2.80
C GLN A 111 -8.16 -9.54 -2.31
N LYS A 112 -9.23 -9.48 -1.50
CA LYS A 112 -9.67 -8.21 -0.90
C LYS A 112 -8.62 -7.62 0.02
N LEU A 113 -7.96 -8.45 0.83
CA LEU A 113 -6.86 -8.02 1.70
C LEU A 113 -5.68 -7.48 0.87
N HIS A 114 -5.32 -8.17 -0.21
CA HIS A 114 -4.25 -7.73 -1.11
C HIS A 114 -4.56 -6.37 -1.74
N THR A 115 -5.77 -6.19 -2.27
CA THR A 115 -6.20 -4.92 -2.86
C THR A 115 -6.21 -3.80 -1.83
N ALA A 116 -6.80 -4.03 -0.65
CA ALA A 116 -6.84 -3.03 0.41
C ALA A 116 -5.43 -2.61 0.87
N ALA A 117 -4.49 -3.56 0.96
CA ALA A 117 -3.11 -3.28 1.30
C ALA A 117 -2.40 -2.46 0.20
N LYS A 118 -2.62 -2.77 -1.09
CA LYS A 118 -2.09 -1.98 -2.22
C LYS A 118 -2.64 -0.56 -2.29
N GLU A 119 -3.88 -0.38 -1.84
CA GLU A 119 -4.55 0.92 -1.79
C GLU A 119 -4.28 1.67 -0.47
N CYS A 120 -3.49 1.09 0.45
CA CYS A 120 -3.25 1.62 1.80
C CYS A 120 -4.54 1.94 2.57
N ASN A 121 -5.60 1.15 2.34
CA ASN A 121 -6.93 1.33 2.92
C ASN A 121 -7.03 0.54 4.24
N ASP A 122 -6.59 1.16 5.32
CA ASP A 122 -6.57 0.59 6.66
C ASP A 122 -7.99 0.25 7.18
N GLU A 123 -8.98 1.10 6.90
CA GLU A 123 -10.37 0.85 7.28
C GLU A 123 -10.89 -0.46 6.68
N SER A 124 -10.66 -0.68 5.38
CA SER A 124 -11.05 -1.93 4.71
C SER A 124 -10.32 -3.14 5.29
N ILE A 125 -9.04 -3.00 5.63
CA ILE A 125 -8.28 -4.08 6.29
C ILE A 125 -8.91 -4.40 7.65
N LEU A 126 -9.21 -3.39 8.47
CA LEU A 126 -9.83 -3.59 9.79
C LEU A 126 -11.22 -4.24 9.68
N GLN A 127 -12.02 -3.86 8.68
CA GLN A 127 -13.30 -4.53 8.39
C GLN A 127 -13.12 -6.00 7.99
N LEU A 128 -12.07 -6.32 7.22
CA LEU A 128 -11.73 -7.70 6.87
C LEU A 128 -11.27 -8.50 8.09
N LEU A 129 -10.56 -7.90 9.05
CA LEU A 129 -10.15 -8.56 10.29
C LEU A 129 -11.34 -9.02 11.14
N ALA A 130 -12.44 -8.26 11.14
CA ALA A 130 -13.67 -8.64 11.84
C ALA A 130 -14.34 -9.89 11.26
N GLN A 131 -14.02 -10.26 10.01
CA GLN A 131 -14.53 -11.46 9.35
C GLN A 131 -13.68 -12.71 9.65
N ILE A 132 -12.52 -12.55 10.29
CA ILE A 132 -11.66 -13.69 10.63
C ILE A 132 -12.30 -14.46 11.79
N PRO A 133 -12.48 -15.79 11.65
CA PRO A 133 -12.98 -16.63 12.74
C PRO A 133 -12.15 -16.47 14.02
N THR A 134 -12.82 -16.43 15.17
CA THR A 134 -12.19 -16.22 16.49
C THR A 134 -11.18 -17.31 16.88
N GLN A 135 -11.21 -18.46 16.19
CA GLN A 135 -10.22 -19.54 16.32
C GLN A 135 -8.81 -19.18 15.80
N PHE A 136 -8.66 -18.05 15.10
CA PHE A 136 -7.37 -17.55 14.61
C PHE A 136 -6.96 -16.21 15.25
N PRO A 137 -6.89 -16.11 16.60
CA PRO A 137 -6.61 -14.85 17.28
C PRO A 137 -5.22 -14.29 16.93
N ASN A 138 -4.25 -15.18 16.69
CA ASN A 138 -2.90 -14.81 16.31
C ASN A 138 -2.84 -14.11 14.95
N LEU A 139 -3.63 -14.55 13.97
CA LEU A 139 -3.69 -13.93 12.64
C LEU A 139 -4.26 -12.51 12.73
N ILE A 140 -5.34 -12.35 13.51
CA ILE A 140 -5.96 -11.04 13.77
C ILE A 140 -4.94 -10.09 14.40
N GLN A 141 -4.20 -10.55 15.42
CA GLN A 141 -3.20 -9.74 16.11
C GLN A 141 -2.07 -9.29 15.17
N VAL A 142 -1.49 -10.21 14.39
CA VAL A 142 -0.40 -9.88 13.46
C VAL A 142 -0.86 -8.89 12.39
N LEU A 143 -2.00 -9.15 11.73
CA LEU A 143 -2.50 -8.24 10.70
C LEU A 143 -2.88 -6.87 11.28
N ARG A 144 -3.43 -6.82 12.50
CA ARG A 144 -3.72 -5.55 13.17
C ARG A 144 -2.44 -4.77 13.47
N GLN A 145 -1.39 -5.43 13.95
CA GLN A 145 -0.10 -4.78 14.18
C GLN A 145 0.51 -4.26 12.88
N LEU A 146 0.48 -5.05 11.80
CA LEU A 146 0.98 -4.60 10.49
C LEU A 146 0.18 -3.39 9.98
N THR A 147 -1.13 -3.40 10.17
CA THR A 147 -2.02 -2.28 9.75
C THR A 147 -1.70 -1.00 10.51
N TYR A 148 -1.63 -1.05 11.85
CA TYR A 148 -1.33 0.14 12.66
C TYR A 148 0.10 0.66 12.50
N ASN A 149 1.04 -0.21 12.16
CA ASN A 149 2.41 0.17 11.86
C ASN A 149 2.62 0.53 10.39
N PHE A 150 1.56 0.64 9.58
CA PHE A 150 1.61 0.94 8.14
C PHE A 150 2.51 -0.01 7.32
N ARG A 151 2.71 -1.23 7.82
CA ARG A 151 3.53 -2.29 7.19
C ARG A 151 2.73 -3.07 6.15
N PHE A 152 2.11 -2.34 5.21
CA PHE A 152 1.32 -2.93 4.13
C PHE A 152 2.19 -3.71 3.14
N ASP A 153 3.48 -3.37 3.04
CA ASP A 153 4.49 -4.07 2.26
C ASP A 153 4.57 -5.56 2.61
N GLU A 154 4.51 -5.91 3.91
CA GLU A 154 4.53 -7.30 4.35
C GLU A 154 3.25 -8.04 3.95
N ILE A 155 2.09 -7.39 4.09
CA ILE A 155 0.79 -7.96 3.70
C ILE A 155 0.77 -8.22 2.19
N ILE A 156 1.20 -7.25 1.38
CA ILE A 156 1.30 -7.37 -0.07
C ILE A 156 2.23 -8.52 -0.41
N LYS A 157 3.45 -8.55 0.14
CA LYS A 157 4.43 -9.61 -0.15
C LYS A 157 3.86 -11.02 0.05
N VAL A 158 3.17 -11.27 1.15
CA VAL A 158 2.63 -12.60 1.46
C VAL A 158 1.41 -12.93 0.60
N THR A 159 0.51 -11.97 0.41
CA THR A 159 -0.68 -12.17 -0.42
C THR A 159 -0.32 -12.36 -1.91
N ASP A 160 0.68 -11.65 -2.43
CA ASP A 160 1.19 -11.81 -3.79
C ASP A 160 1.71 -13.24 -4.03
N LEU A 161 2.43 -13.82 -3.06
CA LEU A 161 2.91 -15.20 -3.15
C LEU A 161 1.74 -16.19 -3.30
N LEU A 162 0.67 -16.00 -2.52
CA LEU A 162 -0.50 -16.88 -2.55
C LEU A 162 -1.33 -16.69 -3.83
N VAL A 163 -1.48 -15.45 -4.29
CA VAL A 163 -2.20 -15.15 -5.53
C VAL A 163 -1.46 -15.75 -6.73
N ARG A 164 -0.13 -15.60 -6.80
CA ARG A 164 0.69 -16.14 -7.90
C ARG A 164 0.70 -17.67 -7.93
N GLN A 165 0.82 -18.34 -6.78
CA GLN A 165 0.81 -19.80 -6.69
C GLN A 165 -0.51 -20.43 -7.18
N LYS A 166 -1.63 -19.71 -7.12
CA LYS A 166 -2.94 -20.21 -7.53
C LYS A 166 -3.30 -19.94 -9.00
N VAL A 167 -2.68 -18.93 -9.63
CA VAL A 167 -2.86 -18.63 -11.07
C VAL A 167 -2.15 -19.66 -11.96
N GLU A 168 -1.11 -20.35 -11.47
CA GLU A 168 -0.40 -21.37 -12.25
C GLU A 168 -1.12 -22.73 -12.33
N GLN A 169 -2.05 -23.04 -11.42
CA GLN A 169 -2.78 -24.32 -11.45
C GLN A 169 -3.80 -24.49 -12.60
N PRO A 170 -4.62 -23.49 -12.98
CA PRO A 170 -5.57 -23.66 -14.09
C PRO A 170 -4.89 -23.80 -15.45
N LEU A 171 -3.73 -23.17 -15.66
CA LEU A 171 -3.02 -23.25 -16.95
C LEU A 171 -2.43 -24.65 -17.19
N HIS A 172 -1.88 -25.28 -16.14
CA HIS A 172 -1.26 -26.60 -16.25
C HIS A 172 -2.29 -27.74 -16.40
N LEU A 173 -3.50 -27.58 -15.86
CA LEU A 173 -4.60 -28.54 -16.07
C LEU A 173 -5.21 -28.41 -17.47
N LEU A 174 -5.36 -27.19 -17.99
CA LEU A 174 -5.86 -26.96 -19.35
C LEU A 174 -4.87 -27.47 -20.41
N GLN A 175 -3.57 -27.32 -20.18
CA GLN A 175 -2.54 -27.91 -21.06
C GLN A 175 -2.59 -29.45 -21.04
N LYS A 176 -2.72 -30.06 -19.85
CA LYS A 176 -2.86 -31.52 -19.74
C LYS A 176 -4.14 -32.04 -20.41
N LEU A 177 -5.26 -31.34 -20.30
CA LEU A 177 -6.51 -31.73 -20.96
C LEU A 177 -6.41 -31.59 -22.49
N GLN A 178 -5.79 -30.51 -22.98
CA GLN A 178 -5.54 -30.33 -24.42
C GLN A 178 -4.54 -31.35 -24.99
N ASP A 179 -3.55 -31.77 -24.21
CA ASP A 179 -2.58 -32.78 -24.61
C ASP A 179 -3.18 -34.20 -24.61
N VAL A 180 -4.11 -34.49 -23.70
CA VAL A 180 -4.87 -35.75 -23.67
C VAL A 180 -5.84 -35.84 -24.86
N GLU A 181 -6.63 -34.79 -25.11
CA GLU A 181 -7.56 -34.76 -26.26
C GLU A 181 -6.82 -34.85 -27.61
N ARG A 182 -5.64 -34.20 -27.75
CA ARG A 182 -4.81 -34.34 -28.96
C ARG A 182 -4.26 -35.75 -29.15
N HIS A 183 -3.96 -36.48 -28.09
CA HIS A 183 -3.50 -37.86 -28.22
C HIS A 183 -4.66 -38.79 -28.59
N GLU A 184 -5.85 -38.59 -28.01
CA GLU A 184 -7.03 -39.42 -28.31
C GLU A 184 -7.48 -39.27 -29.78
N VAL A 185 -7.55 -38.03 -30.29
CA VAL A 185 -7.92 -37.76 -31.69
C VAL A 185 -6.88 -38.29 -32.69
N LYS A 186 -5.60 -38.32 -32.30
CA LYS A 186 -4.52 -38.83 -33.17
C LYS A 186 -4.50 -40.35 -33.23
N VAL A 187 -4.91 -41.02 -32.14
CA VAL A 187 -5.08 -42.47 -32.11
C VAL A 187 -6.26 -42.88 -32.98
N GLU A 188 -7.42 -42.22 -32.89
CA GLU A 188 -8.59 -42.50 -33.75
C GLU A 188 -8.28 -42.32 -35.25
N ARG A 189 -7.49 -41.29 -35.60
CA ARG A 189 -7.13 -41.03 -37.00
C ARG A 189 -6.18 -42.09 -37.59
N LEU A 190 -5.24 -42.59 -36.77
CA LEU A 190 -4.35 -43.68 -37.17
C LEU A 190 -5.10 -45.02 -37.30
N PHE A 191 -6.10 -45.27 -36.45
CA PHE A 191 -6.98 -46.43 -36.62
C PHE A 191 -7.81 -46.34 -37.90
N TYR A 192 -8.29 -45.16 -38.29
CA TYR A 192 -9.04 -44.99 -39.53
C TYR A 192 -8.17 -45.16 -40.79
N GLU A 193 -6.93 -44.64 -40.80
CA GLU A 193 -6.04 -44.76 -41.96
C GLU A 193 -5.42 -46.16 -42.12
N GLN A 194 -5.33 -46.96 -41.05
CA GLN A 194 -4.75 -48.30 -41.11
C GLN A 194 -5.76 -49.40 -41.49
N TYR A 195 -7.07 -49.13 -41.45
CA TYR A 195 -8.12 -50.12 -41.74
C TYR A 195 -8.95 -49.85 -43.00
N TYR A 196 -8.78 -48.70 -43.65
CA TYR A 196 -9.55 -48.31 -44.83
C TYR A 196 -8.72 -48.01 -46.10
N TYR A 197 -7.45 -48.43 -46.12
CA TYR A 197 -6.63 -48.49 -47.34
C TYR A 197 -5.91 -49.85 -47.46
#